data_AF-A0A3A4YVJ9-F1
#
_entry.id   AF-A0A3A4YVJ9-F1
#
_cell.length_a   1.000
_cell.length_b   1.000
_cell.length_c   1.000
_cell.angle_alpha   90.00
_cell.angle_beta   90.00
_cell.angle_gamma   90.00
#
_symmetry.space_group_name_H-M   'P 1'
#
loop_
_entity.id
_entity.type
_entity.pdbx_description
1 polymer ?
#
loop_
_entity_poly.entity_id
_entity_poly.type
_entity_poly.pdbx_seq_one_letter_code
_entity_poly.pdbx_strand_id
1 'polypeptide(L)'
;MQHLTEEQLEELRAALDGEQLDIEEQLAEHGKNVGGTWTGTPAGFENETDSDPEDAADRMEELTTNVPLVQELESRLKDVKDAIKKIEDGTYGMCEKTGKEIPFDRLEANPAARTLV
;
A
#
# COMPACT_ATOMS: atom_id res chain seq x y z
N MET A 1 25.31 12.07 -7.12
CA MET A 1 25.51 10.84 -7.90
C MET A 1 24.35 9.96 -7.50
N GLN A 2 23.38 9.74 -8.38
CA GLN A 2 22.45 8.63 -8.18
C GLN A 2 23.23 7.38 -8.57
N HIS A 3 23.25 6.37 -7.70
CA HIS A 3 23.91 5.09 -7.99
C HIS A 3 23.06 4.19 -8.91
N LEU A 4 21.80 4.57 -9.16
CA LEU A 4 20.85 3.89 -10.05
C LEU A 4 20.92 4.48 -11.46
N THR A 5 20.82 3.62 -12.46
CA THR A 5 20.71 4.03 -13.87
C THR A 5 19.27 4.44 -14.23
N GLU A 6 19.12 5.18 -15.32
CA GLU A 6 17.80 5.58 -15.83
C GLU A 6 16.94 4.35 -16.19
N GLU A 7 17.55 3.32 -16.77
CA GLU A 7 16.91 2.04 -17.09
C GLU A 7 16.42 1.30 -15.83
N GLN A 8 17.22 1.29 -14.75
CA GLN A 8 16.82 0.71 -13.47
C GLN A 8 15.66 1.48 -12.83
N LEU A 9 15.67 2.82 -12.93
CA LEU A 9 14.58 3.65 -12.41
C LEU A 9 13.28 3.43 -13.18
N GLU A 10 13.34 3.28 -14.51
CA GLU A 10 12.16 2.95 -15.31
C GLU A 10 11.58 1.57 -14.96
N GLU A 11 12.44 0.56 -14.80
CA GLU A 11 11.99 -0.79 -14.40
C GLU A 11 11.32 -0.78 -13.02
N LEU A 12 11.96 -0.15 -12.02
CA LEU A 12 11.43 -0.04 -10.67
C LEU A 12 10.15 0.79 -10.63
N ARG A 13 10.05 1.85 -11.44
CA ARG A 13 8.83 2.65 -11.57
C ARG A 13 7.69 1.81 -12.16
N ALA A 14 7.94 1.08 -13.24
CA ALA A 14 6.93 0.20 -13.83
C ALA A 14 6.43 -0.87 -12.84
N ALA A 15 7.33 -1.42 -12.02
CA ALA A 15 6.96 -2.34 -10.95
C ALA A 15 6.09 -1.67 -9.87
N LEU A 16 6.43 -0.44 -9.46
CA LEU A 16 5.65 0.34 -8.50
C LEU A 16 4.26 0.72 -9.04
N ASP A 17 4.16 1.11 -10.31
CA ASP A 17 2.88 1.43 -10.95
C ASP A 17 1.98 0.18 -11.03
N GLY A 18 2.54 -0.98 -11.36
CA GLY A 18 1.81 -2.26 -11.34
C GLY A 18 1.32 -2.62 -9.93
N GLU A 19 2.22 -2.55 -8.95
CA GLU A 19 1.87 -2.81 -7.55
C GLU A 19 0.81 -1.83 -7.01
N GLN A 20 0.88 -0.56 -7.40
CA GLN A 20 -0.14 0.43 -7.03
C GLN A 20 -1.53 0.00 -7.52
N LEU A 21 -1.64 -0.43 -8.78
CA LEU A 21 -2.92 -0.85 -9.36
C LEU A 21 -3.46 -2.10 -8.65
N ASP A 22 -2.62 -3.09 -8.39
CA ASP A 22 -3.01 -4.33 -7.71
C ASP A 22 -3.50 -4.06 -6.28
N ILE A 23 -2.86 -3.13 -5.56
CA ILE A 23 -3.27 -2.73 -4.21
C ILE A 23 -4.59 -1.95 -4.25
N GLU A 24 -4.75 -1.03 -5.20
CA GLU A 24 -5.99 -0.26 -5.35
C GLU A 24 -7.18 -1.17 -5.72
N GLU A 25 -6.96 -2.23 -6.50
CA GLU A 25 -7.95 -3.26 -6.78
C GLU A 25 -8.33 -4.06 -5.53
N GLN A 26 -7.34 -4.56 -4.77
CA GLN A 26 -7.60 -5.30 -3.53
C GLN A 26 -8.31 -4.46 -2.47
N LEU A 27 -7.94 -3.18 -2.36
CA LEU A 27 -8.61 -2.22 -1.50
C LEU A 27 -10.05 -1.97 -1.93
N ALA A 28 -10.34 -1.92 -3.23
CA ALA A 28 -11.69 -1.79 -3.76
C ALA A 28 -12.55 -3.04 -3.54
N GLU A 29 -11.93 -4.22 -3.49
CA GLU A 29 -12.61 -5.49 -3.21
C GLU A 29 -12.93 -5.67 -1.72
N HIS A 30 -11.97 -5.39 -0.84
CA HIS A 30 -12.07 -5.69 0.59
C HIS A 30 -12.43 -4.49 1.47
N GLY A 31 -12.44 -3.29 0.90
CA GLY A 31 -12.63 -2.04 1.63
C GLY A 31 -13.45 -1.02 0.89
N LYS A 32 -13.61 0.14 1.54
CA LYS A 32 -14.32 1.29 1.01
C LYS A 32 -13.45 2.53 1.16
N ASN A 33 -13.31 3.30 0.10
CA ASN A 33 -12.68 4.61 0.19
C ASN A 33 -13.69 5.65 0.70
N VAL A 34 -13.42 6.23 1.86
CA VAL A 34 -14.24 7.28 2.47
C VAL A 34 -13.38 8.54 2.59
N GLY A 35 -13.60 9.51 1.71
CA GLY A 35 -12.91 10.80 1.75
C GLY A 35 -11.38 10.71 1.57
N GLY A 36 -10.88 9.67 0.91
CA GLY A 36 -9.45 9.44 0.71
C GLY A 36 -8.79 8.50 1.73
N THR A 37 -9.53 7.98 2.71
CA THR A 37 -9.07 6.95 3.65
C THR A 37 -9.75 5.62 3.34
N TRP A 38 -9.00 4.53 3.32
CA TRP A 38 -9.57 3.21 3.13
C TRP A 38 -10.03 2.60 4.45
N THR A 39 -11.26 2.07 4.49
CA THR A 39 -11.78 1.33 5.64
C THR A 39 -12.15 -0.08 5.23
N GLY A 40 -11.76 -1.07 6.03
CA GLY A 40 -12.21 -2.47 5.87
C GLY A 40 -13.60 -2.73 6.40
N THR A 41 -14.32 -1.68 6.83
CA THR A 41 -15.74 -1.78 7.16
C THR A 41 -16.57 -1.80 5.86
N PRO A 42 -17.32 -2.87 5.58
CA PRO A 42 -18.16 -2.95 4.39
C PRO A 42 -19.25 -1.86 4.38
N ALA A 43 -19.65 -1.45 3.18
CA ALA A 43 -20.71 -0.45 3.00
C ALA A 43 -22.05 -0.98 3.54
N GLY A 44 -22.55 -0.41 4.65
CA GLY A 44 -23.82 -0.80 5.27
C GLY A 44 -23.73 -1.07 6.78
N PHE A 45 -22.53 -1.38 7.29
CA PHE A 45 -22.31 -1.70 8.72
C PHE A 45 -22.73 -0.58 9.69
N GLU A 46 -22.67 0.66 9.22
CA GLU A 46 -23.01 1.88 9.98
C GLU A 46 -24.51 2.21 10.00
N ASN A 47 -25.34 1.54 9.17
CA ASN A 47 -26.73 1.95 8.95
C ASN A 47 -27.78 0.89 9.35
N GLU A 48 -27.40 -0.16 10.06
CA GLU A 48 -28.30 -1.29 10.34
C GLU A 48 -28.46 -1.53 11.84
N THR A 49 -29.36 -0.75 12.44
CA THR A 49 -29.94 -1.00 13.77
C THR A 49 -30.87 -2.23 13.81
N ASP A 50 -31.00 -2.97 12.70
CA ASP A 50 -32.07 -3.96 12.46
C ASP A 50 -31.54 -5.32 11.94
N SER A 51 -30.31 -5.69 12.34
CA SER A 51 -29.77 -7.00 11.94
C SER A 51 -30.20 -8.12 12.88
N ASP A 52 -30.60 -9.25 12.29
CA ASP A 52 -30.86 -10.49 13.00
C ASP A 52 -29.59 -10.92 13.79
N PRO A 53 -29.70 -11.34 15.06
CA PRO A 53 -28.54 -11.74 15.88
C PRO A 53 -27.74 -12.92 15.31
N GLU A 54 -28.30 -13.75 14.42
CA GLU A 54 -27.55 -14.81 13.73
C GLU A 54 -26.52 -14.25 12.73
N ASP A 55 -26.83 -13.17 12.00
CA ASP A 55 -25.90 -12.56 11.03
C ASP A 55 -24.79 -11.71 11.70
N ALA A 56 -24.88 -11.48 13.02
CA ALA A 56 -23.90 -10.68 13.74
C ALA A 56 -22.53 -11.37 13.83
N ALA A 57 -22.50 -12.70 13.89
CA ALA A 57 -21.27 -13.48 13.97
C ALA A 57 -20.48 -13.42 12.65
N ASP A 58 -21.14 -13.70 11.53
CA ASP A 58 -20.54 -13.68 10.19
C ASP A 58 -19.99 -12.28 9.85
N ARG A 59 -20.74 -11.23 10.20
CA ARG A 59 -20.29 -9.84 10.02
C ARG A 59 -19.09 -9.47 10.89
N MET A 60 -19.01 -9.98 12.12
CA MET A 60 -17.83 -9.76 12.97
C MET A 60 -16.59 -10.47 12.42
N GLU A 61 -16.74 -11.67 11.88
CA GLU A 61 -15.65 -12.42 11.25
C GLU A 61 -15.10 -11.70 10.01
N GLU A 62 -16.00 -11.21 9.15
CA GLU A 62 -15.63 -10.43 7.98
C GLU A 62 -14.87 -9.15 8.38
N LEU A 63 -15.37 -8.40 9.37
CA LEU A 63 -14.71 -7.19 9.85
C LEU A 63 -13.33 -7.48 10.44
N THR A 64 -13.21 -8.57 11.22
CA THR A 64 -11.94 -8.99 11.84
C THR A 64 -10.88 -9.33 10.78
N THR A 65 -11.31 -9.77 9.60
CA THR A 65 -10.43 -10.12 8.48
C THR A 65 -10.12 -8.91 7.59
N ASN A 66 -11.14 -8.15 7.19
CA ASN A 66 -11.00 -7.06 6.21
C ASN A 66 -10.34 -5.81 6.79
N VAL A 67 -10.60 -5.45 8.05
CA VAL A 67 -9.98 -4.27 8.67
C VAL A 67 -8.45 -4.32 8.69
N PRO A 68 -7.79 -5.36 9.23
CA PRO A 68 -6.33 -5.40 9.24
C PRO A 68 -5.76 -5.51 7.82
N LEU A 69 -6.43 -6.22 6.92
CA LEU A 69 -6.02 -6.32 5.50
C LEU A 69 -6.00 -4.95 4.83
N VAL A 70 -7.09 -4.18 4.95
CA VAL A 70 -7.19 -2.85 4.36
C VAL A 70 -6.18 -1.88 4.97
N GLN A 71 -5.91 -1.96 6.28
CA GLN A 71 -4.87 -1.14 6.92
C GLN A 71 -3.46 -1.45 6.39
N GLU A 72 -3.15 -2.73 6.19
CA GLU A 72 -1.87 -3.15 5.62
C GLU A 72 -1.72 -2.67 4.17
N LEU A 73 -2.75 -2.88 3.34
CA LEU A 73 -2.80 -2.45 1.96
C LEU A 73 -2.71 -0.91 1.84
N GLU A 74 -3.39 -0.15 2.69
CA GLU A 74 -3.31 1.32 2.71
C GLU A 74 -1.90 1.79 3.07
N SER A 75 -1.27 1.17 4.08
CA SER A 75 0.13 1.48 4.43
C SER A 75 1.07 1.17 3.27
N ARG A 76 0.87 0.04 2.59
CA ARG A 76 1.67 -0.37 1.44
C ARG A 76 1.48 0.58 0.26
N LEU A 77 0.23 0.96 -0.05
CA LEU A 77 -0.11 1.94 -1.09
C LEU A 77 0.60 3.28 -0.85
N LYS A 78 0.65 3.71 0.41
CA LYS A 78 1.35 4.93 0.79
C LYS A 78 2.86 4.81 0.53
N ASP A 79 3.47 3.70 0.91
CA ASP A 79 4.91 3.47 0.66
C ASP A 79 5.23 3.43 -0.84
N VAL A 80 4.36 2.83 -1.66
CA VAL A 80 4.48 2.81 -3.13
C VAL A 80 4.36 4.21 -3.71
N LYS A 81 3.35 4.99 -3.30
CA LYS A 81 3.16 6.38 -3.76
C LYS A 81 4.33 7.28 -3.34
N ASP A 82 4.83 7.11 -2.12
CA ASP A 82 6.02 7.82 -1.64
C ASP A 82 7.27 7.44 -2.45
N ALA A 83 7.41 6.16 -2.84
CA ALA A 83 8.51 5.69 -3.69
C ALA A 83 8.45 6.32 -5.10
N ILE A 84 7.29 6.30 -5.75
CA ILE A 84 7.09 6.93 -7.07
C ILE A 84 7.43 8.43 -7.01
N LYS A 85 6.92 9.13 -5.99
CA LYS A 85 7.23 10.54 -5.79
C LYS A 85 8.72 10.80 -5.61
N LYS A 86 9.44 9.95 -4.88
CA LYS A 86 10.90 10.08 -4.75
C LYS A 86 11.64 9.85 -6.06
N ILE A 87 11.11 9.03 -6.97
CA ILE A 87 11.68 8.86 -8.31
C ILE A 87 11.55 10.19 -9.06
N GLU A 88 10.38 10.82 -9.02
CA GLU A 88 10.14 12.14 -9.64
C GLU A 88 11.01 13.25 -9.03
N ASP A 89 11.16 13.25 -7.71
CA ASP A 89 11.99 14.21 -6.96
C ASP A 89 13.51 13.90 -7.09
N GLY A 90 13.89 12.77 -7.69
CA GLY A 90 15.29 12.34 -7.83
C GLY A 90 15.98 11.95 -6.52
N THR A 91 15.22 11.64 -5.48
CA THR A 91 15.70 11.23 -4.13
C THR A 91 15.49 9.75 -3.85
N TYR A 92 15.02 8.99 -4.84
CA TYR A 92 14.77 7.56 -4.73
C TYR A 92 16.05 6.76 -4.48
N GLY A 93 15.89 5.61 -3.81
CA GLY A 93 17.00 4.76 -3.42
C GLY A 93 17.83 5.29 -2.26
N MET A 94 17.31 6.23 -1.45
CA MET A 94 17.97 6.73 -0.24
C MET A 94 17.27 6.24 1.03
N CYS A 95 18.03 5.63 1.94
CA CYS A 95 17.55 5.14 3.22
C CYS A 95 17.14 6.30 4.13
N GLU A 96 15.89 6.30 4.58
CA GLU A 96 15.36 7.36 5.43
C GLU A 96 15.97 7.40 6.84
N LYS A 97 16.49 6.27 7.33
CA LYS A 97 17.10 6.18 8.67
C LYS A 97 18.54 6.67 8.72
N THR A 98 19.30 6.42 7.65
CA THR A 98 20.76 6.62 7.66
C THR A 98 21.22 7.61 6.59
N GLY A 99 20.37 8.00 5.64
CA GLY A 99 20.73 8.82 4.49
C GLY A 99 21.71 8.16 3.52
N LYS A 100 21.82 6.82 3.53
CA LYS A 100 22.72 6.07 2.64
C LYS A 100 21.94 5.50 1.46
N GLU A 101 22.65 5.24 0.37
CA GLU A 101 22.11 4.58 -0.82
C GLU A 101 21.62 3.17 -0.48
N ILE A 102 20.41 2.83 -0.94
CA ILE A 102 19.80 1.51 -0.84
C ILE A 102 20.28 0.70 -2.04
N PRO A 103 20.91 -0.47 -1.84
CA PRO A 103 21.41 -1.29 -2.93
C PRO A 103 20.29 -1.70 -3.89
N PHE A 104 20.61 -1.74 -5.19
CA PHE A 104 19.65 -2.09 -6.24
C PHE A 104 18.98 -3.44 -5.99
N ASP A 105 19.73 -4.49 -5.62
CA ASP A 105 19.19 -5.82 -5.32
C ASP A 105 18.04 -5.79 -4.28
N ARG A 106 18.06 -4.83 -3.35
CA ARG A 106 16.97 -4.64 -2.38
C ARG A 106 15.76 -3.96 -3.01
N LEU A 107 15.99 -2.97 -3.86
CA LEU A 107 14.92 -2.25 -4.56
C LEU A 107 14.28 -3.15 -5.63
N GLU A 108 15.06 -3.98 -6.30
CA GLU A 108 14.58 -5.01 -7.22
C GLU A 108 13.67 -6.01 -6.50
N ALA A 109 14.05 -6.45 -5.29
CA ALA A 109 13.21 -7.34 -4.48
C ALA A 109 12.00 -6.64 -3.84
N ASN A 110 12.10 -5.35 -3.52
CA ASN A 110 11.02 -4.55 -2.95
C ASN A 110 11.17 -3.08 -3.37
N PRO A 111 10.50 -2.65 -4.46
CA PRO A 111 10.63 -1.31 -5.02
C PRO A 111 10.20 -0.19 -4.06
N ALA A 112 9.31 -0.50 -3.11
CA ALA A 112 8.85 0.44 -2.09
C ALA A 112 9.71 0.42 -0.80
N ALA A 113 10.90 -0.20 -0.82
CA ALA A 113 11.78 -0.25 0.35
C ALA A 113 12.30 1.15 0.77
N ARG A 114 12.04 1.55 2.01
CA ARG A 114 12.41 2.87 2.58
C ARG A 114 13.73 2.91 3.34
N THR A 115 14.28 1.74 3.68
CA THR A 115 15.45 1.63 4.57
C THR A 115 16.45 0.62 4.04
N LEU A 116 17.67 0.63 4.58
CA LEU A 116 18.65 -0.45 4.44
C LEU A 116 18.48 -1.49 5.55
N VAL A 117 19.03 -2.70 5.35
CA VAL A 117 18.87 -3.84 6.27
C VAL A 117 19.99 -3.81 7.29
#